data_AF-A0A4Q5PFZ3-F1
#
_entry.id   AF-A0A4Q5PFZ3-F1
#
_cell.length_a   1.000
_cell.length_b   1.000
_cell.length_c   1.000
_cell.angle_alpha   90.00
_cell.angle_beta   90.00
_cell.angle_gamma   90.00
#
_symmetry.space_group_name_H-M   'P 1'
#
loop_
_entity.id
_entity.type
_entity.pdbx_description
1 polymer ?
#
loop_
_entity_poly.entity_id
_entity_poly.type
_entity_poly.pdbx_seq_one_letter_code
_entity_poly.pdbx_strand_id
1 'polypeptide(L)'
;MRRTARHIVHACGDDTHGARHQLGGAGALQAVRGHVGHFAVETVVKPLRQSGLGGGHVHTRHANLGKSQFAGPSLNTGNQLDAVERHLPIVGSTARTLVWTSEDDTGAFAARLAALPALRNAFIELHGDLGAGKTTFVRHLLRALGIAGRIKSPTYAVVEPHETADLQIWHFDFYRFSDPREWEEAGFRDIFASPGLKLAEWPEKAAGQLPTADLALTIDTMADESRHITLTAHTPTGHALLDGAAA
;
A
#
# COMPACT_ATOMS: atom_id res chain seq x y z
N MET A 1 -15.34 61.53 45.90
CA MET A 1 -15.93 60.19 46.19
C MET A 1 -14.91 59.11 45.82
N ARG A 2 -14.58 58.23 46.78
CA ARG A 2 -14.01 56.86 46.71
C ARG A 2 -12.77 56.62 45.79
N ARG A 3 -11.58 56.43 46.40
CA ARG A 3 -10.83 55.13 46.62
C ARG A 3 -9.96 54.74 45.41
N THR A 4 -8.67 54.40 45.47
CA THR A 4 -7.67 54.16 46.54
C THR A 4 -6.29 54.24 45.86
N ALA A 5 -5.25 54.62 46.62
CA ALA A 5 -3.82 54.65 46.26
C ALA A 5 -3.27 53.21 46.03
N ARG A 6 -2.05 52.91 45.57
CA ARG A 6 -0.71 53.52 45.67
C ARG A 6 0.17 52.89 44.56
N HIS A 7 1.17 53.60 44.06
CA HIS A 7 2.48 53.00 43.74
C HIS A 7 3.56 54.05 44.00
N ILE A 8 4.56 53.68 44.81
CA ILE A 8 5.67 54.52 45.26
C ILE A 8 6.98 53.85 44.79
N VAL A 9 7.71 54.59 43.94
CA VAL A 9 9.15 54.94 43.98
C VAL A 9 10.24 53.89 43.67
N HIS A 10 10.90 54.15 42.52
CA HIS A 10 12.34 54.25 42.16
C HIS A 10 13.46 53.46 42.86
N ALA A 11 14.42 53.00 42.04
CA ALA A 11 15.80 53.52 41.87
C ALA A 11 16.46 52.74 40.69
N CYS A 12 16.97 53.32 39.60
CA CYS A 12 18.15 54.17 39.37
C CYS A 12 19.48 53.59 39.87
N GLY A 13 20.39 53.36 38.93
CA GLY A 13 21.79 52.96 39.16
C GLY A 13 22.48 52.60 37.84
N ASP A 14 22.88 53.62 37.08
CA ASP A 14 24.01 53.54 36.16
C ASP A 14 25.30 53.45 36.99
N ASP A 15 26.31 52.71 36.52
CA ASP A 15 27.62 53.27 36.20
C ASP A 15 28.74 52.22 35.98
N THR A 16 29.35 52.35 34.80
CA THR A 16 30.81 52.37 34.54
C THR A 16 31.64 51.09 34.34
N HIS A 17 32.25 51.08 33.13
CA HIS A 17 33.67 50.89 32.80
C HIS A 17 34.36 49.52 32.88
N GLY A 18 34.99 49.16 31.75
CA GLY A 18 36.07 48.17 31.64
C GLY A 18 36.12 47.49 30.26
N ALA A 19 36.47 48.19 29.18
CA ALA A 19 37.83 48.26 28.63
C ALA A 19 38.45 46.92 28.16
N ARG A 20 38.54 46.82 26.82
CA ARG A 20 39.66 46.31 26.00
C ARG A 20 39.83 44.80 25.71
N HIS A 21 39.76 44.54 24.39
CA HIS A 21 40.62 43.69 23.55
C HIS A 21 40.93 42.26 24.00
N GLN A 22 40.62 41.27 23.16
CA GLN A 22 41.56 40.77 22.13
C GLN A 22 40.90 39.68 21.25
N LEU A 23 41.29 39.72 19.97
CA LEU A 23 41.05 38.70 18.95
C LEU A 23 41.93 37.48 19.22
N GLY A 24 41.43 36.29 18.84
CA GLY A 24 42.27 35.18 18.41
C GLY A 24 42.16 33.91 19.25
N GLY A 25 41.59 32.86 18.66
CA GLY A 25 41.63 31.52 19.24
C GLY A 25 40.82 30.52 18.43
N ALA A 26 41.49 29.85 17.49
CA ALA A 26 40.95 28.78 16.67
C ALA A 26 40.40 27.63 17.51
N GLY A 27 39.14 27.25 17.28
CA GLY A 27 38.52 26.05 17.80
C GLY A 27 38.31 25.04 16.66
N ALA A 28 39.08 23.96 16.71
CA ALA A 28 39.11 22.88 15.75
C ALA A 28 37.71 22.26 15.50
N LEU A 29 37.32 22.15 14.23
CA LEU A 29 36.25 21.24 13.80
C LEU A 29 36.82 19.82 13.79
N GLN A 30 36.43 19.04 14.78
CA GLN A 30 36.71 17.63 14.88
C GLN A 30 35.92 16.87 13.80
N ALA A 31 36.65 16.33 12.83
CA ALA A 31 36.13 15.47 11.79
C ALA A 31 35.60 14.16 12.41
N VAL A 32 34.29 13.91 12.26
CA VAL A 32 33.70 12.59 12.55
C VAL A 32 33.90 11.72 11.30
N ARG A 33 34.79 10.73 11.43
CA ARG A 33 34.99 9.63 10.49
C ARG A 33 33.72 8.78 10.39
N GLY A 34 32.91 9.01 9.36
CA GLY A 34 31.95 8.01 8.87
C GLY A 34 32.65 7.09 7.88
N HIS A 35 32.78 5.80 8.22
CA HIS A 35 33.24 4.78 7.29
C HIS A 35 32.19 4.59 6.19
N VAL A 36 32.54 4.97 4.96
CA VAL A 36 31.80 4.57 3.75
C VAL A 36 32.25 3.16 3.40
N GLY A 37 31.40 2.17 3.68
CA GLY A 37 31.56 0.82 3.16
C GLY A 37 31.21 0.80 1.67
N HIS A 38 32.24 0.83 0.82
CA HIS A 38 32.10 0.48 -0.59
C HIS A 38 31.92 -1.05 -0.70
N PHE A 39 30.71 -1.50 -0.99
CA PHE A 39 30.50 -2.85 -1.54
C PHE A 39 30.42 -2.74 -3.06
N ALA A 40 31.57 -2.94 -3.72
CA ALA A 40 31.64 -3.19 -5.15
C ALA A 40 31.31 -4.67 -5.39
N VAL A 41 30.22 -4.95 -6.11
CA VAL A 41 29.94 -6.28 -6.65
C VAL A 41 30.67 -6.37 -8.00
N GLU A 42 31.76 -7.13 -8.04
CA GLU A 42 32.42 -7.51 -9.29
C GLU A 42 31.57 -8.58 -9.99
N THR A 43 30.92 -8.20 -11.09
CA THR A 43 30.29 -9.16 -12.00
C THR A 43 31.34 -9.75 -12.94
N VAL A 44 31.81 -10.96 -12.61
CA VAL A 44 32.60 -11.79 -13.52
C VAL A 44 31.64 -12.47 -14.50
N VAL A 45 31.51 -11.91 -15.71
CA VAL A 45 30.95 -12.63 -16.87
C VAL A 45 32.04 -12.82 -17.90
N LYS A 46 32.53 -14.06 -18.02
CA LYS A 46 33.37 -14.51 -19.14
C LYS A 46 32.46 -14.98 -20.28
N PRO A 47 32.67 -14.53 -21.54
CA PRO A 47 32.01 -15.11 -22.69
C PRO A 47 32.80 -16.32 -23.18
N LEU A 48 32.13 -17.46 -23.43
CA LEU A 48 32.70 -18.52 -24.25
C LEU A 48 31.82 -18.83 -25.45
N ARG A 49 32.50 -18.90 -26.59
CA ARG A 49 32.03 -19.00 -27.97
C ARG A 49 31.30 -20.31 -28.30
N GLN A 50 30.34 -20.13 -29.21
CA GLN A 50 30.05 -20.90 -30.44
C GLN A 50 30.54 -22.34 -30.59
N SER A 51 29.57 -23.20 -30.93
CA SER A 51 29.59 -24.27 -31.94
C SER A 51 28.14 -24.77 -32.03
N GLY A 52 27.46 -25.04 -33.14
CA GLY A 52 27.84 -25.25 -34.54
C GLY A 52 26.89 -26.33 -35.09
N LEU A 53 26.24 -26.04 -36.23
CA LEU A 53 25.81 -26.97 -37.29
C LEU A 53 24.62 -27.95 -37.07
N GLY A 54 23.85 -28.07 -38.16
CA GLY A 54 22.92 -29.17 -38.50
C GLY A 54 21.45 -28.79 -38.32
N GLY A 55 20.61 -28.59 -39.35
CA GLY A 55 20.52 -29.27 -40.64
C GLY A 55 19.39 -30.30 -40.57
N GLY A 56 18.24 -30.03 -41.20
CA GLY A 56 17.16 -31.01 -41.29
C GLY A 56 15.80 -30.44 -41.72
N HIS A 57 15.57 -30.40 -43.04
CA HIS A 57 14.26 -30.25 -43.65
C HIS A 57 13.36 -31.45 -43.34
N VAL A 58 12.06 -31.22 -43.05
CA VAL A 58 10.98 -32.13 -43.48
C VAL A 58 9.78 -31.30 -43.93
N HIS A 59 9.50 -31.39 -45.23
CA HIS A 59 8.22 -31.06 -45.87
C HIS A 59 7.27 -32.26 -45.66
N THR A 60 5.99 -32.07 -45.34
CA THR A 60 4.86 -32.41 -46.23
C THR A 60 3.47 -32.27 -45.60
N ARG A 61 2.55 -31.77 -46.44
CA ARG A 61 1.13 -32.13 -46.64
C ARG A 61 0.03 -31.47 -45.79
N HIS A 62 -0.64 -30.55 -46.48
CA HIS A 62 -2.09 -30.41 -46.60
C HIS A 62 -2.94 -31.61 -46.13
N ALA A 63 -3.98 -31.30 -45.36
CA ALA A 63 -5.31 -31.89 -45.52
C ALA A 63 -6.38 -30.81 -45.23
N ASN A 64 -7.12 -30.47 -46.27
CA ASN A 64 -8.36 -29.70 -46.27
C ASN A 64 -9.51 -30.69 -46.01
N LEU A 65 -10.55 -30.30 -45.26
CA LEU A 65 -11.91 -30.89 -45.15
C LEU A 65 -12.50 -30.35 -43.83
N GLY A 66 -13.49 -29.47 -43.83
CA GLY A 66 -14.87 -29.84 -44.09
C GLY A 66 -15.76 -28.69 -43.61
N LYS A 67 -16.55 -28.16 -44.55
CA LYS A 67 -17.65 -27.22 -44.29
C LYS A 67 -18.79 -28.02 -43.64
N SER A 68 -19.31 -27.54 -42.53
CA SER A 68 -20.65 -27.92 -42.06
C SER A 68 -21.48 -26.66 -41.85
N GLN A 69 -22.35 -26.42 -42.83
CA GLN A 69 -23.50 -25.54 -42.72
C GLN A 69 -24.56 -26.27 -41.91
N PHE A 70 -25.03 -25.67 -40.82
CA PHE A 70 -26.34 -26.00 -40.27
C PHE A 70 -27.16 -24.73 -40.20
N ALA A 71 -28.22 -24.73 -41.00
CA ALA A 71 -29.28 -23.75 -40.99
C ALA A 71 -30.01 -23.78 -39.64
N GLY A 72 -30.20 -22.62 -39.02
CA GLY A 72 -31.05 -22.47 -37.84
C GLY A 72 -32.53 -22.45 -38.23
N PRO A 73 -33.43 -22.81 -37.30
CA PRO A 73 -34.80 -22.33 -37.34
C PRO A 73 -34.95 -21.06 -36.48
N SER A 74 -35.87 -20.21 -36.94
CA SER A 74 -36.18 -18.87 -36.45
C SER A 74 -36.85 -18.83 -35.08
N LEU A 75 -36.57 -17.72 -34.37
CA LEU A 75 -37.46 -16.92 -33.53
C LEU A 75 -38.34 -17.64 -32.50
N ASN A 76 -37.99 -17.50 -31.23
CA ASN A 76 -38.99 -17.22 -30.21
C ASN A 76 -38.53 -16.07 -29.30
N THR A 77 -39.47 -15.19 -29.02
CA THR A 77 -39.33 -13.90 -28.36
C THR A 77 -39.53 -14.05 -26.86
N GLY A 78 -38.71 -13.34 -26.09
CA GLY A 78 -39.00 -12.97 -24.70
C GLY A 78 -38.39 -13.91 -23.66
N ASN A 79 -37.33 -13.47 -22.98
CA ASN A 79 -37.46 -12.76 -21.71
C ASN A 79 -36.05 -12.52 -21.12
N GLN A 80 -35.75 -11.24 -20.86
CA GLN A 80 -34.95 -10.74 -19.74
C GLN A 80 -33.57 -11.38 -19.44
N LEU A 81 -32.51 -10.73 -19.95
CA LEU A 81 -31.13 -10.91 -19.50
C LEU A 81 -30.90 -10.11 -18.21
N ASP A 82 -31.16 -10.72 -17.06
CA ASP A 82 -30.61 -10.30 -15.77
C ASP A 82 -29.67 -11.41 -15.26
N ALA A 83 -28.55 -11.59 -15.96
CA ALA A 83 -27.46 -12.43 -15.50
C ALA A 83 -26.47 -11.57 -14.72
N VAL A 84 -26.83 -11.21 -13.48
CA VAL A 84 -25.83 -10.86 -12.47
C VAL A 84 -25.19 -12.18 -12.07
N GLU A 85 -24.06 -12.49 -12.70
CA GLU A 85 -23.23 -13.65 -12.38
C GLU A 85 -22.61 -13.45 -11.00
N ARG A 86 -23.43 -13.70 -9.98
CA ARG A 86 -23.01 -13.77 -8.58
C ARG A 86 -22.12 -14.99 -8.44
N HIS A 87 -20.81 -14.76 -8.55
CA HIS A 87 -19.81 -15.73 -8.17
C HIS A 87 -20.10 -16.17 -6.74
N LEU A 88 -20.44 -17.45 -6.58
CA LEU A 88 -20.67 -18.07 -5.28
C LEU A 88 -19.35 -18.05 -4.48
N PRO A 89 -19.38 -17.78 -3.16
CA PRO A 89 -18.16 -17.72 -2.38
C PRO A 89 -17.50 -19.09 -2.35
N ILE A 90 -16.19 -19.12 -2.60
CA ILE A 90 -15.35 -20.28 -2.31
C ILE A 90 -15.51 -20.57 -0.81
N VAL A 91 -15.89 -21.83 -0.52
CA VAL A 91 -16.12 -22.39 0.81
C VAL A 91 -15.00 -21.95 1.77
N GLY A 92 -15.30 -21.00 2.67
CA GLY A 92 -14.37 -20.51 3.70
C GLY A 92 -14.24 -18.98 3.82
N SER A 93 -14.73 -18.20 2.86
CA SER A 93 -14.70 -16.73 2.93
C SER A 93 -15.97 -16.14 3.58
N THR A 94 -15.79 -15.22 4.54
CA THR A 94 -16.88 -14.49 5.19
C THR A 94 -16.82 -13.04 4.73
N ALA A 95 -17.95 -12.52 4.27
CA ALA A 95 -18.05 -11.15 3.79
C ALA A 95 -18.99 -10.31 4.66
N ARG A 96 -18.68 -9.02 4.80
CA ARG A 96 -19.53 -8.01 5.47
C ARG A 96 -19.54 -6.72 4.66
N THR A 97 -20.70 -6.09 4.59
CA THR A 97 -20.86 -4.81 3.89
C THR A 97 -21.07 -3.68 4.89
N LEU A 98 -20.41 -2.55 4.66
CA LEU A 98 -20.57 -1.29 5.38
C LEU A 98 -20.91 -0.17 4.39
N VAL A 99 -21.51 0.90 4.88
CA VAL A 99 -21.71 2.13 4.13
C VAL A 99 -20.95 3.25 4.82
N TRP A 100 -20.07 3.94 4.08
CA TRP A 100 -19.41 5.15 4.52
C TRP A 100 -20.05 6.34 3.83
N THR A 101 -20.54 7.29 4.61
CA THR A 101 -21.19 8.52 4.14
C THR A 101 -20.25 9.73 4.20
N SER A 102 -19.11 9.57 4.86
CA SER A 102 -18.12 10.62 5.06
C SER A 102 -16.70 10.06 5.13
N GLU A 103 -15.70 10.93 5.03
CA GLU A 103 -14.31 10.54 5.31
C GLU A 103 -14.10 10.19 6.80
N ASP A 104 -14.92 10.73 7.71
CA ASP A 104 -14.88 10.40 9.13
C ASP A 104 -15.21 8.91 9.37
N ASP A 105 -16.12 8.33 8.58
CA ASP A 105 -16.44 6.90 8.64
C ASP A 105 -15.22 6.04 8.24
N THR A 106 -14.47 6.47 7.23
CA THR A 106 -13.20 5.85 6.82
C THR A 106 -12.18 5.92 7.95
N GLY A 107 -12.03 7.10 8.57
CA GLY A 107 -11.12 7.32 9.69
C GLY A 107 -11.47 6.47 10.91
N ALA A 108 -12.75 6.41 11.27
CA ALA A 108 -13.25 5.63 12.40
C ALA A 108 -13.02 4.12 12.17
N PHE A 109 -13.28 3.62 10.97
CA PHE A 109 -13.01 2.21 10.63
C PHE A 109 -11.52 1.89 10.69
N ALA A 110 -10.67 2.76 10.12
CA ALA A 110 -9.22 2.60 10.17
C ALA A 110 -8.69 2.60 11.61
N ALA A 111 -9.23 3.45 12.49
CA ALA A 111 -8.87 3.49 13.91
C ALA A 111 -9.27 2.21 14.66
N ARG A 112 -10.46 1.66 14.40
CA ARG A 112 -10.87 0.37 14.97
C ARG A 112 -9.94 -0.76 14.52
N LEU A 113 -9.62 -0.81 13.23
CA LEU A 113 -8.73 -1.81 12.67
C LEU A 113 -7.31 -1.72 13.28
N ALA A 114 -6.78 -0.50 13.44
CA ALA A 114 -5.47 -0.25 14.06
C ALA A 114 -5.36 -0.75 15.51
N ALA A 115 -6.48 -0.79 16.24
CA ALA A 115 -6.52 -1.25 17.63
C ALA A 115 -6.46 -2.80 17.75
N LEU A 116 -6.63 -3.54 16.66
CA LEU A 116 -6.66 -5.00 16.69
C LEU A 116 -5.25 -5.59 16.64
N PRO A 117 -4.84 -6.42 17.62
CA PRO A 117 -3.50 -7.04 17.61
C PRO A 117 -3.23 -7.91 16.37
N ALA A 118 -4.28 -8.52 15.80
CA ALA A 118 -4.19 -9.35 14.60
C ALA A 118 -3.67 -8.59 13.37
N LEU A 119 -3.79 -7.25 13.35
CA LEU A 119 -3.38 -6.42 12.21
C LEU A 119 -1.86 -6.45 11.99
N ARG A 120 -1.06 -6.63 13.04
CA ARG A 120 0.39 -6.38 13.02
C ARG A 120 1.17 -7.22 12.01
N ASN A 121 0.64 -8.38 11.60
CA ASN A 121 1.26 -9.24 10.58
C ASN A 121 0.27 -9.56 9.45
N ALA A 122 -0.79 -8.78 9.31
CA ALA A 122 -1.81 -9.04 8.30
C ALA A 122 -1.36 -8.58 6.91
N PHE A 123 -1.89 -9.24 5.88
CA PHE A 123 -1.90 -8.74 4.52
C PHE A 123 -3.31 -8.27 4.14
N ILE A 124 -3.44 -6.98 3.82
CA ILE A 124 -4.70 -6.35 3.42
C ILE A 124 -4.63 -5.88 1.97
N GLU A 125 -5.66 -6.26 1.23
CA GLU A 125 -5.88 -5.83 -0.15
C GLU A 125 -6.94 -4.73 -0.23
N LEU A 126 -6.68 -3.74 -1.10
CA LEU A 126 -7.53 -2.59 -1.32
C LEU A 126 -7.94 -2.52 -2.79
N HIS A 127 -9.22 -2.79 -3.01
CA HIS A 127 -9.86 -2.83 -4.32
C HIS A 127 -10.79 -1.62 -4.48
N GLY A 128 -11.02 -1.22 -5.73
CA GLY A 128 -11.95 -0.14 -6.08
C GLY A 128 -11.38 0.78 -7.14
N ASP A 129 -12.23 1.64 -7.70
CA ASP A 129 -11.86 2.51 -8.81
C ASP A 129 -10.86 3.63 -8.43
N LEU A 130 -10.36 4.33 -9.44
CA LEU A 130 -9.54 5.52 -9.24
C LEU A 130 -10.36 6.58 -8.50
N GLY A 131 -9.83 7.09 -7.38
CA GLY A 131 -10.57 8.03 -6.54
C GLY A 131 -11.56 7.38 -5.56
N ALA A 132 -11.67 6.05 -5.51
CA ALA A 132 -12.54 5.35 -4.56
C ALA A 132 -12.12 5.53 -3.09
N GLY A 133 -10.92 6.07 -2.81
CA GLY A 133 -10.49 6.38 -1.45
C GLY A 133 -9.54 5.35 -0.82
N LYS A 134 -9.00 4.41 -1.59
CA LYS A 134 -8.01 3.42 -1.14
C LYS A 134 -6.82 4.05 -0.39
N THR A 135 -6.09 4.97 -1.03
CA THR A 135 -5.00 5.71 -0.36
C THR A 135 -5.49 6.55 0.82
N THR A 136 -6.75 7.02 0.81
CA THR A 136 -7.32 7.76 1.96
C THR A 136 -7.49 6.84 3.15
N PHE A 137 -8.00 5.61 2.95
CA PHE A 137 -8.03 4.60 3.98
C PHE A 137 -6.64 4.25 4.51
N VAL A 138 -5.65 4.01 3.63
CA VAL A 138 -4.26 3.72 4.05
C VAL A 138 -3.70 4.85 4.91
N ARG A 139 -3.90 6.11 4.51
CA ARG A 139 -3.46 7.28 5.27
C ARG A 139 -4.07 7.33 6.67
N HIS A 140 -5.37 7.07 6.80
CA HIS A 140 -6.03 7.01 8.11
C HIS A 140 -5.50 5.86 8.96
N LEU A 141 -5.30 4.67 8.37
CA LEU A 141 -4.79 3.51 9.08
C LEU A 141 -3.37 3.73 9.60
N LEU A 142 -2.47 4.21 8.74
CA LEU A 142 -1.09 4.51 9.13
C LEU A 142 -1.02 5.59 10.22
N ARG A 143 -1.87 6.62 10.15
CA ARG A 143 -1.97 7.64 11.21
C ARG A 143 -2.45 7.04 12.52
N ALA A 144 -3.47 6.18 12.49
CA ALA A 144 -3.98 5.48 13.67
C ALA A 144 -2.94 4.54 14.29
N LEU A 145 -2.04 3.99 13.47
CA LEU A 145 -0.87 3.21 13.92
C LEU A 145 0.29 4.07 14.43
N GLY A 146 0.19 5.39 14.38
CA GLY A 146 1.20 6.32 14.92
C GLY A 146 2.26 6.77 13.91
N ILE A 147 2.09 6.49 12.61
CA ILE A 147 2.98 7.03 11.57
C ILE A 147 2.74 8.55 11.45
N ALA A 148 3.80 9.31 11.72
CA ALA A 148 3.80 10.76 11.63
C ALA A 148 4.30 11.25 10.27
N GLY A 149 3.94 12.48 9.92
CA GLY A 149 4.43 13.15 8.72
C GLY A 149 3.58 12.93 7.47
N ARG A 150 4.19 13.17 6.31
CA ARG A 150 3.49 13.14 5.02
C ARG A 150 3.40 11.72 4.49
N ILE A 151 2.19 11.21 4.37
CA ILE A 151 1.88 9.90 3.78
C ILE A 151 1.29 10.14 2.38
N LYS A 152 1.87 9.55 1.35
CA LYS A 152 1.46 9.67 -0.06
C LYS A 152 1.33 8.27 -0.67
N SER A 153 0.60 8.14 -1.77
CA SER A 153 0.60 6.87 -2.51
C SER A 153 1.97 6.62 -3.15
N PRO A 154 2.53 5.40 -3.07
CA PRO A 154 3.78 5.03 -3.74
C PRO A 154 3.59 4.71 -5.22
N THR A 155 2.63 5.29 -5.93
CA THR A 155 2.31 4.95 -7.33
C THR A 155 3.50 4.86 -8.30
N TYR A 156 4.59 5.61 -8.06
CA TYR A 156 5.83 5.53 -8.86
C TYR A 156 6.93 4.69 -8.22
N ALA A 157 6.96 4.59 -6.89
CA ALA A 157 7.93 3.76 -6.17
C ALA A 157 7.48 2.30 -6.07
N VAL A 158 6.20 2.03 -6.36
CA VAL A 158 5.43 0.80 -6.16
C VAL A 158 5.29 0.40 -4.69
N VAL A 159 6.32 0.61 -3.87
CA VAL A 159 6.29 0.36 -2.42
C VAL A 159 6.86 1.54 -1.64
N GLU A 160 6.26 1.85 -0.49
CA GLU A 160 6.80 2.75 0.53
C GLU A 160 6.85 2.01 1.89
N PRO A 161 8.02 1.90 2.52
CA PRO A 161 8.12 1.40 3.88
C PRO A 161 7.69 2.46 4.89
N HIS A 162 6.98 2.03 5.92
CA HIS A 162 6.67 2.82 7.11
C HIS A 162 7.00 2.00 8.35
N GLU A 163 7.45 2.67 9.40
CA GLU A 163 7.78 1.99 10.64
C GLU A 163 7.39 2.80 11.88
N THR A 164 7.07 2.05 12.92
CA THR A 164 7.00 2.53 14.30
C THR A 164 8.08 1.82 15.12
N ALA A 165 8.13 2.07 16.42
CA ALA A 165 9.11 1.40 17.30
C ALA A 165 8.99 -0.13 17.30
N ASP A 166 7.80 -0.69 17.02
CA ASP A 166 7.53 -2.12 17.14
C ASP A 166 6.86 -2.76 15.90
N LEU A 167 6.53 -1.97 14.87
CA LEU A 167 5.81 -2.44 13.66
C LEU A 167 6.47 -1.95 12.38
N GLN A 168 6.77 -2.89 11.49
CA GLN A 168 7.10 -2.64 10.09
C GLN A 168 5.83 -2.70 9.25
N ILE A 169 5.68 -1.76 8.32
CA ILE A 169 4.50 -1.65 7.45
C ILE A 169 4.98 -1.40 6.02
N TRP A 170 4.40 -2.12 5.07
CA TRP A 170 4.71 -1.98 3.66
C TRP A 170 3.46 -1.57 2.91
N HIS A 171 3.46 -0.35 2.36
CA HIS A 171 2.39 0.15 1.51
C HIS A 171 2.78 -0.07 0.05
N PHE A 172 2.02 -0.89 -0.65
CA PHE A 172 2.15 -1.15 -2.08
C PHE A 172 1.04 -0.44 -2.86
N ASP A 173 1.39 0.11 -4.01
CA ASP A 173 0.45 0.61 -5.01
C ASP A 173 0.84 0.05 -6.38
N PHE A 174 0.08 -0.95 -6.83
CA PHE A 174 0.33 -1.65 -8.08
C PHE A 174 -0.39 -1.02 -9.28
N TYR A 175 -0.98 0.18 -9.17
CA TYR A 175 -1.74 0.80 -10.25
C TYR A 175 -0.99 0.83 -11.60
N ARG A 176 0.33 1.05 -11.55
CA ARG A 176 1.23 1.11 -12.72
C ARG A 176 2.06 -0.16 -12.92
N PHE A 177 1.87 -1.17 -12.09
CA PHE A 177 2.56 -2.45 -12.20
C PHE A 177 1.99 -3.21 -13.39
N SER A 178 2.85 -3.60 -14.33
CA SER A 178 2.41 -4.15 -15.62
C SER A 178 3.17 -5.38 -16.07
N ASP A 179 4.40 -5.59 -15.58
CA ASP A 179 5.21 -6.74 -15.91
C ASP A 179 5.43 -7.61 -14.66
N PRO A 180 4.97 -8.88 -14.65
CA PRO A 180 5.23 -9.81 -13.56
C PRO A 180 6.71 -9.96 -13.21
N ARG A 181 7.65 -9.75 -14.14
CA ARG A 181 9.10 -9.85 -13.87
C ARG A 181 9.61 -8.78 -12.90
N GLU A 182 8.96 -7.62 -12.87
CA GLU A 182 9.29 -6.55 -11.92
C GLU A 182 9.10 -7.01 -10.46
N TRP A 183 8.27 -8.03 -10.22
CA TRP A 183 8.01 -8.57 -8.88
C TRP A 183 9.26 -9.24 -8.30
N GLU A 184 9.86 -10.15 -9.07
CA GLU A 184 11.09 -10.84 -8.70
C GLU A 184 12.27 -9.87 -8.65
N GLU A 185 12.40 -8.97 -9.64
CA GLU A 185 13.49 -7.99 -9.69
C GLU A 185 13.45 -7.00 -8.52
N ALA A 186 12.26 -6.61 -8.06
CA ALA A 186 12.09 -5.73 -6.91
C ALA A 186 12.23 -6.45 -5.55
N GLY A 187 12.36 -7.79 -5.55
CA GLY A 187 12.50 -8.57 -4.32
C GLY A 187 11.24 -8.60 -3.44
N PHE A 188 10.06 -8.35 -4.01
CA PHE A 188 8.81 -8.28 -3.24
C PHE A 188 8.47 -9.59 -2.54
N ARG A 189 8.89 -10.73 -3.11
CA ARG A 189 8.76 -12.04 -2.47
C ARG A 189 9.30 -12.07 -1.04
N ASP A 190 10.48 -11.50 -0.82
CA ASP A 190 11.11 -11.50 0.50
C ASP A 190 10.40 -10.54 1.45
N ILE A 191 9.89 -9.41 0.93
CA ILE A 191 9.10 -8.46 1.70
C ILE A 191 7.79 -9.10 2.19
N PHE A 192 7.06 -9.79 1.33
CA PHE A 192 5.82 -10.48 1.70
C PHE A 192 6.05 -11.65 2.67
N ALA A 193 7.22 -12.29 2.62
CA ALA A 193 7.61 -13.33 3.58
C ALA A 193 8.09 -12.76 4.93
N SER A 194 8.49 -11.49 4.99
CA SER A 194 8.93 -10.85 6.23
C SER A 194 7.77 -10.61 7.22
N PRO A 195 8.03 -10.38 8.51
CA PRO A 195 7.01 -9.91 9.46
C PRO A 195 6.49 -8.50 9.13
N GLY A 196 5.40 -8.09 9.78
CA GLY A 196 4.82 -6.76 9.63
C GLY A 196 3.58 -6.70 8.74
N LEU A 197 2.92 -5.56 8.73
CA LEU A 197 1.68 -5.30 8.00
C LEU A 197 1.98 -5.03 6.51
N LYS A 198 1.19 -5.63 5.61
CA LYS A 198 1.22 -5.35 4.17
C LYS A 198 -0.11 -4.75 3.76
N LEU A 199 -0.07 -3.63 3.04
CA LEU A 199 -1.23 -2.95 2.48
C LEU A 199 -1.02 -2.84 0.98
N ALA A 200 -1.87 -3.47 0.15
CA ALA A 200 -1.73 -3.40 -1.30
C ALA A 200 -2.94 -2.74 -1.95
N GLU A 201 -2.71 -1.61 -2.62
CA GLU A 201 -3.67 -1.03 -3.56
C GLU A 201 -3.52 -1.67 -4.95
N TRP A 202 -4.65 -1.92 -5.61
CA TRP A 202 -4.71 -2.53 -6.95
C TRP A 202 -4.04 -3.93 -7.04
N PRO A 203 -4.28 -4.83 -6.07
CA PRO A 203 -3.63 -6.15 -6.03
C PRO A 203 -3.87 -6.99 -7.29
N GLU A 204 -4.94 -6.76 -8.03
CA GLU A 204 -5.24 -7.41 -9.30
C GLU A 204 -4.14 -7.20 -10.36
N LYS A 205 -3.34 -6.15 -10.24
CA LYS A 205 -2.19 -5.88 -11.13
C LYS A 205 -1.00 -6.79 -10.84
N ALA A 206 -0.92 -7.32 -9.63
CA ALA A 206 0.08 -8.32 -9.20
C ALA A 206 -0.56 -9.70 -8.97
N ALA A 207 -1.73 -9.96 -9.58
CA ALA A 207 -2.46 -11.22 -9.42
C ALA A 207 -1.58 -12.42 -9.80
N GLY A 208 -1.64 -13.48 -8.99
CA GLY A 208 -0.84 -14.69 -9.16
C GLY A 208 0.53 -14.65 -8.50
N GLN A 209 1.03 -13.47 -8.12
CA GLN A 209 2.29 -13.31 -7.36
C GLN A 209 2.05 -13.03 -5.87
N LEU A 210 0.90 -12.43 -5.55
CA LEU A 210 0.52 -12.12 -4.17
C LEU A 210 0.12 -13.40 -3.40
N PRO A 211 0.49 -13.51 -2.11
CA PRO A 211 -0.08 -14.53 -1.24
C PRO A 211 -1.57 -14.27 -1.00
N THR A 212 -2.28 -15.23 -0.42
CA THR A 212 -3.67 -15.02 0.00
C THR A 212 -3.74 -13.87 1.01
N ALA A 213 -4.51 -12.83 0.71
CA ALA A 213 -4.79 -11.75 1.64
C ALA A 213 -5.55 -12.25 2.87
N ASP A 214 -5.25 -11.70 4.04
CA ASP A 214 -6.06 -11.97 5.23
C ASP A 214 -7.43 -11.31 5.08
N LEU A 215 -7.44 -10.04 4.67
CA LEU A 215 -8.63 -9.23 4.49
C LEU A 215 -8.58 -8.45 3.16
N ALA A 216 -9.60 -8.62 2.33
CA ALA A 216 -9.81 -7.78 1.15
C ALA A 216 -10.89 -6.73 1.44
N LEU A 217 -10.60 -5.47 1.13
CA LEU A 217 -11.50 -4.33 1.26
C LEU A 217 -11.79 -3.76 -0.13
N THR A 218 -13.01 -3.95 -0.60
CA THR A 218 -13.50 -3.36 -1.86
C THR A 218 -14.27 -2.09 -1.56
N ILE A 219 -13.91 -0.99 -2.22
CA ILE A 219 -14.52 0.32 -2.04
C ILE A 219 -15.20 0.75 -3.35
N ASP A 220 -16.53 0.74 -3.35
CA ASP A 220 -17.35 1.17 -4.48
C ASP A 220 -17.92 2.56 -4.21
N THR A 221 -17.70 3.51 -5.12
CA THR A 221 -18.26 4.87 -4.99
C THR A 221 -19.65 4.92 -5.60
N MET A 222 -20.62 5.41 -4.84
CA MET A 222 -22.01 5.49 -5.23
C MET A 222 -22.36 6.84 -5.85
N ALA A 223 -23.50 6.91 -6.53
CA ALA A 223 -23.98 8.12 -7.19
C ALA A 223 -24.32 9.26 -6.20
N ASP A 224 -24.61 8.93 -4.94
CA ASP A 224 -24.89 9.87 -3.84
C ASP A 224 -23.63 10.26 -3.04
N GLU A 225 -22.44 10.00 -3.62
CA GLU A 225 -21.12 10.22 -3.01
C GLU A 225 -20.80 9.34 -1.78
N SER A 226 -21.73 8.48 -1.36
CA SER A 226 -21.44 7.44 -0.37
C SER A 226 -20.50 6.37 -0.94
N ARG A 227 -19.92 5.57 -0.05
CA ARG A 227 -19.05 4.45 -0.42
C ARG A 227 -19.61 3.16 0.15
N HIS A 228 -19.85 2.19 -0.70
CA HIS A 228 -20.17 0.83 -0.28
C HIS A 228 -18.88 0.06 -0.10
N ILE A 229 -18.70 -0.49 1.09
CA ILE A 229 -17.48 -1.17 1.49
C ILE A 229 -17.78 -2.63 1.66
N THR A 230 -17.12 -3.49 0.89
CA THR A 230 -17.22 -4.94 1.07
C THR A 230 -15.92 -5.46 1.66
N LEU A 231 -16.01 -6.00 2.86
CA LEU A 231 -14.93 -6.68 3.57
C LEU A 231 -15.04 -8.17 3.31
N THR A 232 -13.98 -8.83 2.87
CA THR A 232 -13.93 -10.28 2.69
C THR A 232 -12.72 -10.84 3.44
N ALA A 233 -12.97 -11.72 4.41
CA ALA A 233 -11.93 -12.43 5.14
C ALA A 233 -11.62 -13.77 4.47
N HIS A 234 -10.33 -14.10 4.31
CA HIS A 234 -9.89 -15.37 3.69
C HIS A 234 -9.07 -16.25 4.63
N THR A 235 -8.63 -15.73 5.78
CA THR A 235 -7.80 -16.44 6.75
C THR A 235 -8.35 -16.27 8.17
N PRO A 236 -7.90 -17.06 9.17
CA PRO A 236 -8.25 -16.83 10.57
C PRO A 236 -7.91 -15.42 11.08
N THR A 237 -6.76 -14.87 10.65
CA THR A 237 -6.39 -13.47 10.93
C THR A 237 -7.42 -12.52 10.32
N GLY A 238 -7.82 -12.75 9.07
CA GLY A 238 -8.87 -12.01 8.38
C GLY A 238 -10.20 -12.01 9.13
N HIS A 239 -10.63 -13.16 9.62
CA HIS A 239 -11.88 -13.30 10.40
C HIS A 239 -11.80 -12.51 11.70
N ALA A 240 -10.68 -12.59 12.43
CA ALA A 240 -10.47 -11.80 13.64
C ALA A 240 -10.52 -10.28 13.36
N LEU A 241 -9.95 -9.85 12.22
CA LEU A 241 -10.03 -8.45 11.78
C LEU A 241 -11.45 -8.05 11.40
N LEU A 242 -12.16 -8.88 10.64
CA LEU A 242 -13.52 -8.64 10.19
C LEU A 242 -14.48 -8.50 11.38
N ASP A 243 -14.39 -9.39 12.36
CA ASP A 243 -15.24 -9.37 13.54
C ASP A 243 -14.94 -8.19 14.45
N GLY A 244 -13.66 -7.85 14.64
CA GLY A 244 -13.25 -6.74 15.50
C GLY A 244 -13.50 -5.35 14.90
N ALA A 245 -13.39 -5.19 13.57
CA ALA A 245 -13.49 -3.88 12.93
C ALA A 245 -14.94 -3.46 12.60
N ALA A 246 -15.86 -4.43 12.56
CA ALA A 246 -17.27 -4.20 12.26
C ALA A 246 -18.20 -4.46 13.46
N ALA A 247 -17.65 -4.53 14.68
CA ALA A 247 -18.35 -4.33 15.94
C ALA A 247 -18.42 -2.83 16.28
#